data_AF-A0A543I6L5-F1
#
_entry.id   AF-A0A543I6L5-F1
#
_cell.length_a   1.000
_cell.length_b   1.000
_cell.length_c   1.000
_cell.angle_alpha   90.00
_cell.angle_beta   90.00
_cell.angle_gamma   90.00
#
_symmetry.space_group_name_H-M   'P 1'
#
loop_
_entity.id
_entity.type
_entity.pdbx_description
1 polymer ?
#
loop_
_entity_poly.entity_id
_entity_poly.type
_entity_poly.pdbx_seq_one_letter_code
_entity_poly.pdbx_strand_id
1 'polypeptide(L)'
;MSVVPIAFSETAANTLITTAETAALVLRQQAIPRSAAVTHAMTNFSGGYAKLFTTAAVTEAEDRARLARIREELAEQVTEVKRVAQKENERLDALAAWEAREAERDKDPYRLPSITRGSPLDADPKPSDYPNAPPTVSAAFSPRDRRRITGAGAGAVGGTSSADPARLRYFVTNSGTHNTAMTNEQVRVKSAWAAFTASCSWVPTEAVTFISGFERLITENTDDATWIGHVADAFEKAGTGSLSDFDVARAVDQNRPGTVEALLVGGNLTPEQVAAAWELLANNPNVDTDALLRKYADVFGSLDGLPAAARVQANQYRAPGLLKAVEAELAAARLGPGLNDRLHWWCHSVVATGRGVADVSATAVNVSGQGRERGWAQAWVE
;
A
#
# COMPACT_ATOMS: atom_id res chain seq x y z
N MET A 1 -5.90 -1.54 -52.03
CA MET A 1 -5.46 -0.78 -50.83
C MET A 1 -4.14 -1.40 -50.40
N SER A 2 -3.13 -0.64 -49.96
CA SER A 2 -1.87 -1.25 -49.53
C SER A 2 -2.07 -1.91 -48.16
N VAL A 3 -1.72 -3.19 -48.04
CA VAL A 3 -1.78 -3.94 -46.78
C VAL A 3 -0.78 -3.33 -45.79
N VAL A 4 -1.27 -2.81 -44.67
CA VAL A 4 -0.45 -2.18 -43.63
C VAL A 4 0.07 -3.28 -42.69
N PRO A 5 1.40 -3.40 -42.49
CA PRO A 5 1.96 -4.40 -41.57
C PRO A 5 1.60 -4.08 -40.13
N ILE A 6 1.45 -5.11 -39.29
CA ILE A 6 1.22 -4.91 -37.86
C ILE A 6 2.48 -4.34 -37.19
N ALA A 7 2.30 -3.45 -36.23
CA ALA A 7 3.38 -2.92 -35.41
C ALA A 7 3.75 -3.93 -34.32
N PHE A 8 4.58 -4.93 -34.67
CA PHE A 8 5.04 -5.99 -33.78
C PHE A 8 6.50 -6.39 -34.06
N SER A 9 7.34 -6.35 -33.04
CA SER A 9 8.74 -6.81 -33.11
C SER A 9 8.92 -8.15 -32.41
N GLU A 10 9.19 -9.21 -33.18
CA GLU A 10 9.52 -10.53 -32.64
C GLU A 10 10.78 -10.50 -31.76
N THR A 11 11.78 -9.71 -32.12
CA THR A 11 13.01 -9.57 -31.32
C THR A 11 12.73 -8.98 -29.94
N ALA A 12 11.90 -7.94 -29.87
CA ALA A 12 11.52 -7.33 -28.59
C ALA A 12 10.65 -8.29 -27.76
N ALA A 13 9.72 -9.02 -28.38
CA ALA A 13 8.91 -10.03 -27.72
C ALA A 13 9.75 -11.17 -27.15
N ASN A 14 10.65 -11.76 -27.94
CA ASN A 14 11.56 -12.82 -27.49
C ASN A 14 12.47 -12.34 -26.35
N THR A 15 12.98 -11.11 -26.44
CA THR A 15 13.80 -10.52 -25.38
C THR A 15 13.02 -10.41 -24.06
N LEU A 16 11.76 -9.95 -24.12
CA LEU A 16 10.90 -9.86 -22.94
C LEU A 16 10.58 -11.24 -22.35
N ILE A 17 10.24 -12.23 -23.18
CA ILE A 17 9.99 -13.62 -22.75
C ILE A 17 11.21 -14.16 -21.99
N THR A 18 12.38 -14.18 -22.63
CA THR A 18 13.60 -14.73 -22.02
C THR A 18 14.00 -13.99 -20.73
N THR A 19 13.84 -12.66 -20.72
CA THR A 19 14.17 -11.85 -19.53
C THR A 19 13.19 -12.11 -18.38
N ALA A 20 11.90 -12.27 -18.68
CA ALA A 20 10.89 -12.61 -17.67
C ALA A 20 11.13 -14.00 -17.07
N GLU A 21 11.40 -15.01 -17.90
CA GLU A 21 11.73 -16.37 -17.46
C GLU A 21 13.03 -16.42 -16.64
N THR A 22 14.06 -15.70 -17.07
CA THR A 22 15.33 -15.59 -16.34
C THR A 22 15.13 -14.95 -14.97
N ALA A 23 14.38 -13.85 -14.90
CA ALA A 23 14.05 -13.20 -13.65
C ALA A 23 13.23 -14.12 -12.73
N ALA A 24 12.26 -14.87 -13.26
CA ALA A 24 11.50 -15.86 -12.51
C ALA A 24 12.42 -16.94 -11.91
N LEU A 25 13.32 -17.48 -12.73
CA LEU A 25 14.28 -18.49 -12.31
C LEU A 25 15.20 -17.99 -11.19
N VAL A 26 15.76 -16.77 -11.32
CA VAL A 26 16.59 -16.16 -10.27
C VAL A 26 15.80 -16.03 -8.97
N LEU A 27 14.55 -15.54 -9.03
CA LEU A 27 13.69 -15.43 -7.85
C LEU A 27 13.45 -16.80 -7.21
N ARG A 28 13.21 -17.87 -7.98
CA ARG A 28 13.01 -19.23 -7.47
C ARG A 28 14.29 -19.80 -6.84
N GLN A 29 15.43 -19.66 -7.51
CA GLN A 29 16.73 -20.17 -7.06
C GLN A 29 17.17 -19.56 -5.72
N GLN A 30 16.75 -18.33 -5.42
CA GLN A 30 17.02 -17.71 -4.13
C GLN A 30 16.26 -18.32 -2.95
N ALA A 31 15.27 -19.20 -3.17
CA ALA A 31 14.45 -19.75 -2.08
C ALA A 31 15.27 -20.50 -1.02
N ILE A 32 16.15 -21.40 -1.47
CA ILE A 32 16.99 -22.22 -0.59
C ILE A 32 17.98 -21.37 0.20
N PRO A 33 18.86 -20.56 -0.43
CA PRO A 33 19.87 -19.82 0.32
C PRO A 33 19.28 -18.75 1.25
N ARG A 34 18.16 -18.10 0.87
CA ARG A 34 17.44 -17.18 1.78
C ARG A 34 16.87 -17.91 2.99
N SER A 35 16.23 -19.07 2.79
CA SER A 35 15.71 -19.89 3.89
C SER A 35 16.82 -20.38 4.82
N ALA A 36 17.97 -20.77 4.27
CA ALA A 36 19.16 -21.14 5.04
C ALA A 36 19.69 -19.96 5.88
N ALA A 37 19.76 -18.76 5.30
CA ALA A 37 20.18 -17.56 6.01
C ALA A 37 19.22 -17.19 7.17
N VAL A 38 17.90 -17.31 6.95
CA VAL A 38 16.89 -17.11 8.01
C VAL A 38 17.04 -18.16 9.10
N THR A 39 17.17 -19.44 8.75
CA THR A 39 17.35 -20.54 9.71
C THR A 39 18.62 -20.35 10.55
N HIS A 40 19.70 -19.92 9.91
CA HIS A 40 20.95 -19.62 10.58
C HIS A 40 20.80 -18.46 11.57
N ALA A 41 20.18 -17.35 11.15
CA ALA A 41 19.89 -16.20 11.99
C ALA A 41 18.94 -16.51 13.15
N MET A 42 18.01 -17.44 12.97
CA MET A 42 17.05 -17.86 14.01
C MET A 42 17.68 -18.72 15.12
N THR A 43 18.90 -19.23 14.92
CA THR A 43 19.60 -19.98 15.97
C THR A 43 19.97 -19.03 17.12
N ASN A 44 19.45 -19.30 18.33
CA ASN A 44 19.55 -18.45 19.52
C ASN A 44 18.80 -17.10 19.41
N PHE A 45 17.95 -16.92 18.38
CA PHE A 45 17.08 -15.75 18.26
C PHE A 45 15.69 -16.06 18.82
N SER A 46 15.32 -15.42 19.92
CA SER A 46 14.00 -15.59 20.55
C SER A 46 13.41 -14.26 21.01
N GLY A 47 12.11 -14.23 21.35
CA GLY A 47 11.41 -13.03 21.80
C GLY A 47 10.56 -12.35 20.72
N GLY A 48 10.16 -11.10 20.97
CA GLY A 48 9.28 -10.33 20.08
C GLY A 48 9.90 -10.07 18.70
N TYR A 49 11.20 -9.77 18.66
CA TYR A 49 11.91 -9.49 17.41
C TYR A 49 12.11 -10.75 16.55
N ALA A 50 12.31 -11.91 17.16
CA ALA A 50 12.37 -13.19 16.44
C ALA A 50 11.05 -13.52 15.73
N LYS A 51 9.91 -13.21 16.37
CA LYS A 51 8.58 -13.39 15.77
C LYS A 51 8.36 -12.45 14.58
N LEU A 52 8.68 -11.16 14.73
CA LEU A 52 8.62 -10.19 13.63
C LEU A 52 9.49 -10.63 12.45
N PHE A 53 10.70 -11.10 12.74
CA PHE A 53 11.64 -11.54 11.70
C PHE A 53 11.12 -12.78 10.97
N THR A 54 10.55 -13.75 11.70
CA THR A 54 9.93 -14.93 11.11
C THR A 54 8.75 -14.54 10.21
N THR A 55 7.85 -13.66 10.68
CA THR A 55 6.72 -13.16 9.88
C THR A 55 7.18 -12.44 8.62
N ALA A 56 8.21 -11.60 8.74
CA ALA A 56 8.79 -10.89 7.61
C ALA A 56 9.39 -11.86 6.57
N ALA A 57 10.16 -12.86 7.03
CA ALA A 57 10.77 -13.87 6.16
C ALA A 57 9.73 -14.72 5.41
N VAL A 58 8.65 -15.13 6.08
CA VAL A 58 7.54 -15.87 5.43
C VAL A 58 6.86 -15.00 4.38
N THR A 59 6.56 -13.74 4.74
CA THR A 59 5.93 -12.79 3.81
C THR A 59 6.81 -12.54 2.58
N GLU A 60 8.12 -12.35 2.76
CA GLU A 60 9.08 -12.22 1.66
C GLU A 60 9.07 -13.45 0.75
N ALA A 61 9.14 -14.65 1.33
CA ALA A 61 9.23 -15.88 0.55
C ALA A 61 8.00 -16.09 -0.33
N GLU A 62 6.81 -15.82 0.22
CA GLU A 62 5.54 -15.90 -0.50
C GLU A 62 5.41 -14.83 -1.58
N ASP A 63 5.79 -13.59 -1.30
CA ASP A 63 5.72 -12.49 -2.27
C ASP A 63 6.72 -12.70 -3.42
N ARG A 64 7.93 -13.17 -3.12
CA ARG A 64 8.94 -13.55 -4.12
C ARG A 64 8.43 -14.68 -5.02
N ALA A 65 7.80 -15.71 -4.44
CA ALA A 65 7.22 -16.80 -5.22
C ALA A 65 6.03 -16.32 -6.09
N ARG A 66 5.20 -15.42 -5.58
CA ARG A 66 4.10 -14.79 -6.34
C ARG A 66 4.63 -13.98 -7.51
N LEU A 67 5.67 -13.17 -7.30
CA LEU A 67 6.29 -12.40 -8.37
C LEU A 67 6.89 -13.32 -9.44
N ALA A 68 7.60 -14.39 -9.04
CA ALA A 68 8.14 -15.36 -10.00
C ALA A 68 7.04 -15.97 -10.88
N ARG A 69 5.88 -16.33 -10.29
CA ARG A 69 4.75 -16.84 -11.07
C ARG A 69 4.19 -15.79 -12.06
N ILE A 70 4.02 -14.54 -11.64
CA ILE A 70 3.55 -13.46 -12.51
C ILE A 70 4.49 -13.23 -13.70
N ARG A 71 5.79 -13.52 -13.54
CA ARG A 71 6.79 -13.47 -14.62
C ARG A 71 6.61 -14.61 -15.62
N GLU A 72 6.41 -15.82 -15.12
CA GLU A 72 6.12 -17.01 -15.91
C GLU A 72 4.83 -16.76 -16.74
N GLU A 73 3.76 -16.28 -16.08
CA GLU A 73 2.48 -15.90 -16.72
C GLU A 73 2.66 -14.78 -17.78
N LEU A 74 3.53 -13.79 -17.54
CA LEU A 74 3.83 -12.74 -18.52
C LEU A 74 4.53 -13.32 -19.76
N ALA A 75 5.50 -14.22 -19.58
CA ALA A 75 6.20 -14.87 -20.67
C ALA A 75 5.25 -15.72 -21.53
N GLU A 76 4.33 -16.44 -20.90
CA GLU A 76 3.28 -17.21 -21.58
C GLU A 76 2.35 -16.31 -22.39
N GLN A 77 1.87 -15.20 -21.80
CA GLN A 77 1.02 -14.23 -22.50
C GLN A 77 1.73 -13.65 -23.74
N VAL A 78 2.98 -13.23 -23.62
CA VAL A 78 3.74 -12.65 -24.75
C VAL A 78 4.04 -13.71 -25.83
N THR A 79 4.24 -14.97 -25.42
CA THR A 79 4.38 -16.10 -26.36
C THR A 79 3.11 -16.31 -27.18
N GLU A 80 1.94 -16.24 -26.54
CA GLU A 80 0.66 -16.35 -27.23
C GLU A 80 0.40 -15.15 -28.16
N VAL A 81 0.72 -13.93 -27.72
CA VAL A 81 0.69 -12.72 -28.58
C VAL A 81 1.54 -12.93 -29.83
N LYS A 82 2.78 -13.43 -29.67
CA LYS A 82 3.68 -13.72 -30.80
C LYS A 82 3.05 -14.70 -31.78
N ARG A 83 2.42 -15.77 -31.27
CA ARG A 83 1.72 -16.77 -32.10
C ARG A 83 0.55 -16.15 -32.89
N VAL A 84 -0.15 -15.18 -32.31
CA VAL A 84 -1.27 -14.48 -32.98
C VAL A 84 -0.73 -13.47 -34.00
N ALA A 85 0.36 -12.76 -33.68
CA ALA A 85 1.06 -11.86 -34.61
C ALA A 85 1.51 -12.60 -35.88
N GLN A 86 2.08 -13.80 -35.72
CA GLN A 86 2.50 -14.62 -36.85
C GLN A 86 1.30 -14.96 -37.76
N LYS A 87 0.18 -15.43 -37.18
CA LYS A 87 -1.04 -15.72 -37.95
C LYS A 87 -1.59 -14.50 -38.66
N GLU A 88 -1.50 -13.32 -38.04
CA GLU A 88 -1.96 -12.09 -38.67
C GLU A 88 -1.07 -11.67 -39.82
N ASN A 89 0.25 -11.76 -39.68
CA ASN A 89 1.18 -11.51 -40.78
C ASN A 89 0.94 -12.48 -41.95
N GLU A 90 0.79 -13.78 -41.68
CA GLU A 90 0.46 -14.78 -42.71
C GLU A 90 -0.86 -14.46 -43.43
N ARG A 91 -1.88 -13.97 -42.69
CA ARG A 91 -3.16 -13.53 -43.28
C ARG A 91 -2.98 -12.31 -44.17
N LEU A 92 -2.21 -11.31 -43.71
CA LEU A 92 -1.93 -10.08 -44.45
C LEU A 92 -1.13 -10.37 -45.73
N ASP A 93 -0.12 -11.25 -45.66
CA ASP A 93 0.67 -11.68 -46.81
C ASP A 93 -0.18 -12.45 -47.84
N ALA A 94 -1.02 -13.37 -47.36
CA ALA A 94 -1.95 -14.10 -48.23
C ALA A 94 -2.94 -13.15 -48.92
N LEU A 95 -3.48 -12.17 -48.18
CA LEU A 95 -4.39 -11.17 -48.72
C LEU A 95 -3.69 -10.28 -49.76
N ALA A 96 -2.49 -9.78 -49.47
CA ALA A 96 -1.69 -8.99 -50.40
C ALA A 96 -1.38 -9.76 -51.69
N ALA A 97 -1.00 -11.03 -51.56
CA ALA A 97 -0.73 -11.90 -52.70
C ALA A 97 -1.99 -12.15 -53.53
N TRP A 98 -3.16 -12.33 -52.89
CA TRP A 98 -4.43 -12.46 -53.58
C TRP A 98 -4.83 -11.18 -54.30
N GLU A 99 -4.69 -10.01 -53.65
CA GLU A 99 -4.98 -8.70 -54.25
C GLU A 99 -4.09 -8.43 -55.46
N ALA A 100 -2.81 -8.81 -55.41
CA ALA A 100 -1.90 -8.71 -56.55
C ALA A 100 -2.35 -9.59 -57.73
N ARG A 101 -2.78 -10.83 -57.46
CA ARG A 101 -3.35 -11.72 -58.50
C ARG A 101 -4.66 -11.18 -59.06
N GLU A 102 -5.51 -10.61 -58.21
CA GLU A 102 -6.79 -10.04 -58.63
C GLU A 102 -6.59 -8.79 -59.50
N ALA A 103 -5.65 -7.93 -59.12
CA ALA A 103 -5.28 -6.75 -59.92
C ALA A 103 -4.67 -7.14 -61.28
N GLU A 104 -3.96 -8.26 -61.37
CA GLU A 104 -3.48 -8.78 -62.67
C GLU A 104 -4.64 -9.31 -63.52
N ARG A 105 -5.60 -10.02 -62.92
CA ARG A 105 -6.81 -10.49 -63.61
C ARG A 105 -7.65 -9.34 -64.14
N ASP A 106 -7.74 -8.23 -63.41
CA ASP A 106 -8.47 -7.02 -63.85
C ASP A 106 -7.89 -6.36 -65.10
N LYS A 107 -6.65 -6.67 -65.49
CA LYS A 107 -6.02 -6.13 -66.71
C LYS A 107 -6.42 -6.89 -67.97
N ASP A 108 -7.03 -8.06 -67.87
CA ASP A 108 -7.45 -8.84 -69.03
C ASP A 108 -8.72 -8.24 -69.67
N PRO A 109 -8.64 -7.68 -70.91
CA PRO A 109 -9.77 -7.06 -71.57
C PRO A 109 -10.88 -8.06 -71.96
N TYR A 110 -10.59 -9.36 -71.93
CA TYR A 110 -11.55 -10.43 -72.20
C TYR A 110 -12.10 -11.08 -70.92
N ARG A 111 -11.85 -10.49 -69.75
CA ARG A 111 -12.32 -11.00 -68.45
C ARG A 111 -13.83 -11.17 -68.45
N LEU A 112 -14.28 -12.42 -68.40
CA LEU A 112 -15.69 -12.74 -68.25
C LEU A 112 -16.17 -12.54 -66.79
N PRO A 113 -17.43 -12.14 -66.56
CA PRO A 113 -18.00 -11.99 -65.22
C PRO A 113 -17.92 -13.30 -64.42
N SER A 114 -17.80 -13.22 -63.09
CA SER A 114 -17.59 -14.41 -62.25
C SER A 114 -18.69 -15.48 -62.37
N ILE A 115 -19.87 -15.13 -62.90
CA ILE A 115 -21.01 -16.03 -63.14
C ILE A 115 -20.81 -17.01 -64.32
N THR A 116 -19.81 -16.80 -65.19
CA THR A 116 -19.54 -17.67 -66.35
C THR A 116 -18.33 -18.60 -66.17
N ARG A 117 -17.64 -18.57 -65.02
CA ARG A 117 -16.51 -19.47 -64.72
C ARG A 117 -17.04 -20.81 -64.19
N GLY A 118 -17.14 -21.79 -65.08
CA GLY A 118 -17.63 -23.13 -64.77
C GLY A 118 -16.55 -24.04 -64.22
N SER A 119 -16.30 -24.00 -62.91
CA SER A 119 -15.90 -25.12 -62.03
C SER A 119 -15.41 -24.57 -60.68
N PRO A 120 -15.78 -25.15 -59.52
CA PRO A 120 -15.24 -24.75 -58.20
C PRO A 120 -13.71 -24.87 -58.08
N LEU A 121 -13.08 -25.65 -58.96
CA LEU A 121 -11.62 -25.85 -59.00
C LEU A 121 -10.85 -24.67 -59.62
N ASP A 122 -11.54 -23.74 -60.31
CA ASP A 122 -10.95 -22.52 -60.90
C ASP A 122 -11.14 -21.28 -60.00
N ALA A 123 -11.69 -21.46 -58.80
CA ALA A 123 -11.86 -20.36 -57.86
C ALA A 123 -10.53 -20.08 -57.12
N ASP A 124 -10.03 -18.85 -57.19
CA ASP A 124 -8.98 -18.31 -56.30
C ASP A 124 -9.70 -17.59 -55.14
N PRO A 125 -10.15 -18.32 -54.10
CA PRO A 125 -10.95 -17.73 -53.03
C PRO A 125 -10.16 -16.65 -52.30
N LYS A 126 -10.83 -15.53 -52.01
CA LYS A 126 -10.23 -14.45 -51.23
C LYS A 126 -9.88 -14.96 -49.82
N PRO A 127 -8.64 -14.75 -49.34
CA PRO A 127 -8.30 -14.97 -47.94
C PRO A 127 -9.20 -14.18 -46.98
N SER A 128 -9.29 -14.60 -45.72
CA SER A 128 -10.12 -13.91 -44.73
C SER A 128 -9.76 -12.43 -44.60
N ASP A 129 -10.76 -11.56 -44.67
CA ASP A 129 -10.63 -10.11 -44.41
C ASP A 129 -10.68 -9.77 -42.91
N TYR A 130 -11.07 -10.72 -42.06
CA TYR A 130 -11.19 -10.50 -40.61
C TYR A 130 -9.81 -10.54 -39.95
N PRO A 131 -9.36 -9.45 -39.29
CA PRO A 131 -8.10 -9.43 -38.57
C PRO A 131 -8.10 -10.38 -37.37
N ASN A 132 -6.96 -11.03 -37.11
CA ASN A 132 -6.74 -11.73 -35.86
C ASN A 132 -6.40 -10.69 -34.78
N ALA A 133 -7.29 -10.49 -33.81
CA ALA A 133 -7.04 -9.55 -32.72
C ALA A 133 -5.98 -10.10 -31.75
N PRO A 134 -4.99 -9.28 -31.33
CA PRO A 134 -4.02 -9.70 -30.33
C PRO A 134 -4.69 -9.85 -28.96
N PRO A 135 -4.29 -10.86 -28.16
CA PRO A 135 -4.71 -10.95 -26.78
C PRO A 135 -4.09 -9.82 -25.95
N THR A 136 -4.82 -9.37 -24.93
CA THR A 136 -4.34 -8.36 -23.97
C THR A 136 -3.29 -8.94 -23.04
N VAL A 137 -2.19 -8.22 -22.88
CA VAL A 137 -1.15 -8.53 -21.89
C VAL A 137 -1.43 -7.80 -20.58
N SER A 138 -1.49 -8.53 -19.48
CA SER A 138 -1.70 -8.00 -18.13
C SER A 138 -0.80 -8.67 -17.11
N ALA A 139 -0.22 -7.84 -16.23
CA ALA A 139 0.63 -8.32 -15.15
C ALA A 139 0.62 -7.32 -13.98
N ALA A 140 -0.07 -7.71 -12.91
CA ALA A 140 -0.23 -6.88 -11.72
C ALA A 140 0.46 -7.52 -10.51
N PHE A 141 1.28 -6.75 -9.80
CA PHE A 141 1.93 -7.20 -8.57
C PHE A 141 2.10 -6.05 -7.59
N SER A 142 1.78 -6.31 -6.32
CA SER A 142 2.18 -5.48 -5.19
C SER A 142 2.62 -6.41 -4.06
N PRO A 143 3.82 -6.21 -3.48
CA PRO A 143 4.21 -6.93 -2.28
C PRO A 143 3.41 -6.43 -1.07
N ARG A 144 3.42 -7.22 0.01
CA ARG A 144 2.86 -6.85 1.29
C ARG A 144 3.88 -6.05 2.12
N ASP A 145 3.39 -5.06 2.85
CA ASP A 145 4.22 -4.34 3.83
C ASP A 145 4.60 -5.25 4.99
N ARG A 146 5.80 -5.02 5.56
CA ARG A 146 6.31 -5.84 6.66
C ARG A 146 6.51 -5.05 7.93
N ARG A 147 5.99 -5.60 9.02
CA ARG A 147 6.07 -5.02 10.36
C ARG A 147 7.44 -5.26 10.97
N ARG A 148 8.11 -4.18 11.40
CA ARG A 148 9.47 -4.20 11.99
C ARG A 148 9.49 -3.64 13.42
N ILE A 149 8.32 -3.31 13.94
CA ILE A 149 8.12 -2.67 15.25
C ILE A 149 7.27 -3.59 16.11
N THR A 150 7.75 -3.89 17.32
CA THR A 150 6.95 -4.54 18.36
C THR A 150 5.96 -3.50 18.90
N GLY A 151 4.72 -3.43 18.42
CA GLY A 151 3.75 -2.38 18.82
C GLY A 151 2.38 -2.91 19.21
N ALA A 152 1.71 -2.16 20.09
CA ALA A 152 0.33 -2.29 20.59
C ALA A 152 -0.55 -3.42 20.00
N GLY A 153 -0.74 -4.46 20.80
CA GLY A 153 -1.64 -5.58 20.57
C GLY A 153 -1.34 -6.65 21.63
N ALA A 154 -2.32 -6.91 22.51
CA ALA A 154 -2.28 -7.80 23.67
C ALA A 154 -1.04 -8.74 23.76
N GLY A 155 0.05 -8.25 24.37
CA GLY A 155 1.23 -9.06 24.68
C GLY A 155 2.57 -8.44 24.25
N ALA A 156 3.24 -7.84 25.24
CA ALA A 156 4.68 -7.63 25.34
C ALA A 156 5.31 -6.50 24.49
N VAL A 157 5.12 -5.26 24.93
CA VAL A 157 6.29 -4.41 25.18
C VAL A 157 6.58 -4.59 26.67
N GLY A 158 7.76 -5.11 27.02
CA GLY A 158 8.03 -5.74 28.32
C GLY A 158 8.52 -7.20 28.20
N GLY A 159 8.64 -7.70 26.97
CA GLY A 159 9.35 -8.94 26.68
C GLY A 159 10.86 -8.75 26.61
N THR A 160 11.56 -9.88 26.60
CA THR A 160 13.00 -9.95 26.39
C THR A 160 13.24 -10.69 25.08
N SER A 161 14.13 -10.15 24.25
CA SER A 161 14.64 -10.83 23.06
C SER A 161 16.06 -11.29 23.29
N SER A 162 16.41 -12.46 22.77
CA SER A 162 17.77 -12.98 22.74
C SER A 162 18.25 -13.07 21.31
N ALA A 163 19.52 -12.84 21.02
CA ALA A 163 20.08 -13.09 19.69
C ALA A 163 21.59 -13.32 19.75
N ASP A 164 22.10 -14.00 18.72
CA ASP A 164 23.53 -14.04 18.40
C ASP A 164 23.78 -13.05 17.25
N PRO A 165 24.43 -11.90 17.51
CA PRO A 165 24.57 -10.85 16.51
C PRO A 165 25.35 -11.31 15.27
N ALA A 166 26.33 -12.21 15.41
CA ALA A 166 27.10 -12.71 14.27
C ALA A 166 26.21 -13.45 13.26
N ARG A 167 25.18 -14.15 13.75
CA ARG A 167 24.22 -14.86 12.90
C ARG A 167 23.24 -13.91 12.22
N LEU A 168 22.86 -12.83 12.88
CA LEU A 168 22.08 -11.76 12.27
C LEU A 168 22.90 -11.08 11.15
N ARG A 169 24.19 -10.79 11.37
CA ARG A 169 25.09 -10.25 10.33
C ARG A 169 25.24 -11.17 9.12
N TYR A 170 25.26 -12.48 9.35
CA TYR A 170 25.25 -13.46 8.26
C TYR A 170 24.01 -13.29 7.38
N PHE A 171 22.81 -13.16 7.98
CA PHE A 171 21.58 -12.90 7.23
C PHE A 171 21.63 -11.58 6.46
N VAL A 172 22.13 -10.49 7.07
CA VAL A 172 22.26 -9.18 6.41
C VAL A 172 23.12 -9.27 5.15
N THR A 173 24.28 -9.92 5.27
CA THR A 173 25.24 -10.08 4.15
C THR A 173 24.64 -10.92 3.02
N ASN A 174 24.00 -12.05 3.36
CA ASN A 174 23.38 -12.93 2.37
C ASN A 174 22.20 -12.24 1.66
N SER A 175 21.35 -11.55 2.43
CA SER A 175 20.23 -10.79 1.90
C SER A 175 20.68 -9.67 0.96
N GLY A 176 21.75 -8.94 1.31
CA GLY A 176 22.32 -7.89 0.44
C GLY A 176 22.79 -8.43 -0.92
N THR A 177 23.42 -9.60 -0.93
CA THR A 177 23.85 -10.27 -2.16
C THR A 177 22.65 -10.64 -3.04
N HIS A 178 21.62 -11.23 -2.43
CA HIS A 178 20.41 -11.62 -3.14
C HIS A 178 19.56 -10.42 -3.62
N ASN A 179 19.52 -9.33 -2.86
CA ASN A 179 18.86 -8.09 -3.26
C ASN A 179 19.58 -7.43 -4.45
N THR A 180 20.91 -7.47 -4.50
CA THR A 180 21.69 -7.01 -5.67
C THR A 180 21.34 -7.80 -6.92
N ALA A 181 21.27 -9.14 -6.81
CA ALA A 181 20.86 -9.99 -7.92
C ALA A 181 19.42 -9.68 -8.39
N MET A 182 18.47 -9.48 -7.47
CA MET A 182 17.11 -9.07 -7.82
C MET A 182 17.06 -7.70 -8.52
N THR A 183 17.89 -6.75 -8.09
CA THR A 183 18.00 -5.41 -8.68
C THR A 183 18.48 -5.48 -10.14
N ASN A 184 19.48 -6.32 -10.42
CA ASN A 184 19.97 -6.51 -11.79
C ASN A 184 18.86 -7.07 -12.71
N GLU A 185 18.09 -8.05 -12.24
CA GLU A 185 16.97 -8.60 -13.01
C GLU A 185 15.84 -7.58 -13.18
N GLN A 186 15.55 -6.77 -12.16
CA GLN A 186 14.55 -5.71 -12.25
C GLN A 186 14.90 -4.71 -13.36
N VAL A 187 16.16 -4.27 -13.46
CA VAL A 187 16.62 -3.35 -14.50
C VAL A 187 16.49 -3.96 -15.90
N ARG A 188 16.88 -5.24 -16.05
CA ARG A 188 16.75 -5.96 -17.33
C ARG A 188 15.30 -6.06 -17.78
N VAL A 189 14.42 -6.51 -16.87
CA VAL A 189 12.98 -6.62 -17.13
C VAL A 189 12.37 -5.27 -17.49
N LYS A 190 12.70 -4.21 -16.74
CA LYS A 190 12.19 -2.85 -17.00
C LYS A 190 12.57 -2.37 -18.39
N SER A 191 13.82 -2.62 -18.80
CA SER A 191 14.33 -2.26 -20.12
C SER A 191 13.65 -3.08 -21.24
N ALA A 192 13.51 -4.40 -21.05
CA ALA A 192 12.84 -5.27 -22.01
C ALA A 192 11.34 -4.92 -22.18
N TRP A 193 10.65 -4.59 -21.08
CA TRP A 193 9.26 -4.14 -21.11
C TRP A 193 9.11 -2.81 -21.87
N ALA A 194 10.01 -1.84 -21.63
CA ALA A 194 10.01 -0.58 -22.36
C ALA A 194 10.26 -0.78 -23.87
N ALA A 195 11.20 -1.66 -24.24
CA ALA A 195 11.48 -1.97 -25.65
C ALA A 195 10.29 -2.67 -26.34
N PHE A 196 9.65 -3.61 -25.63
CA PHE A 196 8.44 -4.29 -26.11
C PHE A 196 7.30 -3.30 -26.35
N THR A 197 6.96 -2.48 -25.36
CA THR A 197 5.86 -1.49 -25.49
C THR A 197 6.12 -0.44 -26.56
N ALA A 198 7.38 -0.04 -26.78
CA ALA A 198 7.74 0.87 -27.87
C ALA A 198 7.65 0.23 -29.26
N SER A 199 7.95 -1.06 -29.39
CA SER A 199 8.07 -1.74 -30.70
C SER A 199 6.86 -2.60 -31.07
N CYS A 200 5.94 -2.82 -30.14
CA CYS A 200 4.79 -3.71 -30.29
C CYS A 200 3.47 -3.00 -30.01
N SER A 201 3.24 -1.82 -30.59
CA SER A 201 2.03 -1.01 -30.34
C SER A 201 0.73 -1.66 -30.82
N TRP A 202 0.81 -2.74 -31.60
CA TRP A 202 -0.34 -3.56 -31.95
C TRP A 202 -0.90 -4.32 -30.74
N VAL A 203 -0.10 -4.56 -29.69
CA VAL A 203 -0.47 -5.37 -28.54
C VAL A 203 -1.11 -4.50 -27.44
N PRO A 204 -2.37 -4.75 -27.05
CA PRO A 204 -2.99 -4.04 -25.94
C PRO A 204 -2.39 -4.49 -24.59
N THR A 205 -2.16 -3.53 -23.70
CA THR A 205 -1.64 -3.78 -22.34
C THR A 205 -2.57 -3.19 -21.30
N GLU A 206 -2.84 -3.93 -20.22
CA GLU A 206 -3.72 -3.50 -19.13
C GLU A 206 -3.11 -3.82 -17.75
N ALA A 207 -3.48 -3.04 -16.73
CA ALA A 207 -3.15 -3.29 -15.31
C ALA A 207 -1.66 -3.62 -15.03
N VAL A 208 -0.74 -2.91 -15.66
CA VAL A 208 0.70 -3.18 -15.57
C VAL A 208 1.31 -2.49 -14.33
N THR A 209 1.39 -3.22 -13.22
CA THR A 209 2.01 -2.72 -11.97
C THR A 209 3.20 -3.54 -11.51
N PHE A 210 3.54 -4.61 -12.23
CA PHE A 210 4.60 -5.52 -11.82
C PHE A 210 5.99 -4.89 -11.73
N ILE A 211 6.26 -3.84 -12.51
CA ILE A 211 7.56 -3.14 -12.51
C ILE A 211 7.76 -2.42 -11.17
N SER A 212 6.81 -1.56 -10.80
CA SER A 212 6.85 -0.83 -9.54
C SER A 212 6.70 -1.77 -8.34
N GLY A 213 5.90 -2.84 -8.47
CA GLY A 213 5.79 -3.87 -7.45
C GLY A 213 7.11 -4.60 -7.19
N PHE A 214 7.91 -4.86 -8.23
CA PHE A 214 9.23 -5.46 -8.06
C PHE A 214 10.21 -4.50 -7.36
N GLU A 215 10.21 -3.22 -7.74
CA GLU A 215 11.00 -2.18 -7.06
C GLU A 215 10.62 -2.10 -5.56
N ARG A 216 9.31 -2.14 -5.25
CA ARG A 216 8.81 -2.17 -3.87
C ARG A 216 9.25 -3.43 -3.11
N LEU A 217 9.25 -4.60 -3.74
CA LEU A 217 9.70 -5.84 -3.08
C LEU A 217 11.18 -5.77 -2.71
N ILE A 218 12.02 -5.26 -3.62
CA ILE A 218 13.46 -5.05 -3.35
C ILE A 218 13.65 -4.05 -2.21
N THR A 219 12.85 -2.98 -2.18
CA THR A 219 12.86 -2.00 -1.10
C THR A 219 12.53 -2.65 0.24
N GLU A 220 11.43 -3.39 0.34
CA GLU A 220 11.07 -4.09 1.58
C GLU A 220 12.14 -5.12 1.99
N ASN A 221 12.76 -5.83 1.04
CA ASN A 221 13.83 -6.79 1.33
C ASN A 221 15.10 -6.09 1.86
N THR A 222 15.36 -4.87 1.40
CA THR A 222 16.48 -4.04 1.85
C THR A 222 16.20 -3.45 3.22
N ASP A 223 14.95 -3.04 3.47
CA ASP A 223 14.50 -2.58 4.78
C ASP A 223 14.56 -3.69 5.82
N ASP A 224 14.25 -4.95 5.48
CA ASP A 224 14.43 -6.09 6.39
C ASP A 224 15.90 -6.31 6.76
N ALA A 225 16.80 -6.29 5.77
CA ALA A 225 18.23 -6.48 6.02
C ALA A 225 18.80 -5.34 6.87
N THR A 226 18.39 -4.09 6.58
CA THR A 226 18.78 -2.92 7.36
C THR A 226 18.28 -3.02 8.80
N TRP A 227 17.01 -3.38 8.97
CA TRP A 227 16.41 -3.56 10.29
C TRP A 227 17.10 -4.66 11.11
N ILE A 228 17.35 -5.84 10.53
CA ILE A 228 18.08 -6.91 11.22
C ILE A 228 19.53 -6.49 11.50
N GLY A 229 20.15 -5.67 10.64
CA GLY A 229 21.44 -5.05 10.92
C GLY A 229 21.42 -4.20 12.20
N HIS A 230 20.38 -3.37 12.38
CA HIS A 230 20.22 -2.56 13.58
C HIS A 230 19.90 -3.40 14.83
N VAL A 231 19.14 -4.49 14.70
CA VAL A 231 18.97 -5.44 15.81
C VAL A 231 20.32 -6.05 16.20
N ALA A 232 21.16 -6.43 15.23
CA ALA A 232 22.51 -6.92 15.51
C ALA A 232 23.39 -5.85 16.21
N ASP A 233 23.37 -4.60 15.72
CA ASP A 233 24.07 -3.47 16.34
C ASP A 233 23.67 -3.32 17.83
N ALA A 234 22.37 -3.49 18.15
CA ALA A 234 21.86 -3.39 19.50
C ALA A 234 22.45 -4.46 20.44
N PHE A 235 22.45 -5.72 20.02
CA PHE A 235 23.02 -6.82 20.82
C PHE A 235 24.54 -6.70 20.96
N GLU A 236 25.25 -6.30 19.90
CA GLU A 236 26.70 -6.07 19.95
C GLU A 236 27.06 -4.95 20.94
N LYS A 237 26.33 -3.82 20.89
CA LYS A 237 26.54 -2.69 21.79
C LYS A 237 26.24 -3.03 23.24
N ALA A 238 25.25 -3.87 23.49
CA ALA A 238 24.91 -4.34 24.82
C ALA A 238 25.96 -5.30 25.39
N GLY A 239 26.64 -6.06 24.53
CA GLY A 239 27.59 -7.10 24.95
C GLY A 239 26.94 -8.31 25.62
N THR A 240 25.60 -8.39 25.60
CA THR A 240 24.80 -9.48 26.17
C THR A 240 24.02 -10.18 25.07
N GLY A 241 23.77 -11.48 25.22
CA GLY A 241 22.91 -12.23 24.28
C GLY A 241 21.41 -12.01 24.48
N SER A 242 21.02 -11.06 25.35
CA SER A 242 19.64 -10.85 25.79
C SER A 242 19.41 -9.37 26.11
N LEU A 243 18.32 -8.81 25.60
CA LEU A 243 17.92 -7.40 25.72
C LEU A 243 16.42 -7.28 25.92
N SER A 244 15.98 -6.25 26.64
CA SER A 244 14.56 -5.92 26.65
C SER A 244 14.11 -5.51 25.24
N ASP A 245 12.88 -5.84 24.85
CA ASP A 245 12.33 -5.43 23.55
C ASP A 245 12.34 -3.90 23.39
N PHE A 246 12.24 -3.17 24.51
CA PHE A 246 12.37 -1.73 24.57
C PHE A 246 13.79 -1.24 24.24
N ASP A 247 14.83 -1.88 24.78
CA ASP A 247 16.22 -1.54 24.48
C ASP A 247 16.59 -1.83 23.03
N VAL A 248 16.10 -2.94 22.47
CA VAL A 248 16.25 -3.22 21.04
C VAL A 248 15.54 -2.14 20.22
N ALA A 249 14.31 -1.76 20.58
CA ALA A 249 13.56 -0.74 19.87
C ALA A 249 14.28 0.62 19.89
N ARG A 250 14.78 1.04 21.04
CA ARG A 250 15.57 2.27 21.19
C ARG A 250 16.81 2.27 20.32
N ALA A 251 17.51 1.13 20.23
CA ALA A 251 18.69 1.01 19.38
C ALA A 251 18.34 1.09 17.88
N VAL A 252 17.22 0.49 17.47
CA VAL A 252 16.73 0.52 16.08
C VAL A 252 16.15 1.89 15.69
N ASP A 253 15.53 2.62 16.62
CA ASP A 253 14.81 3.88 16.38
C ASP A 253 15.72 5.09 16.12
N GLN A 254 17.03 5.02 16.40
CA GLN A 254 17.98 6.10 16.10
C GLN A 254 17.95 6.56 14.63
N ASN A 255 17.39 5.75 13.72
CA ASN A 255 17.23 6.05 12.30
C ASN A 255 15.77 6.03 11.77
N ARG A 256 14.74 5.78 12.60
CA ARG A 256 13.31 5.66 12.17
C ARG A 256 12.28 6.01 13.28
N PRO A 257 11.89 7.29 13.46
CA PRO A 257 11.15 7.77 14.64
C PRO A 257 9.73 7.22 14.87
N GLY A 258 9.14 6.55 13.86
CA GLY A 258 7.80 5.96 13.99
C GLY A 258 7.74 4.75 14.94
N THR A 259 8.88 4.16 15.30
CA THR A 259 8.94 2.99 16.19
C THR A 259 8.66 3.41 17.63
N VAL A 260 9.36 4.43 18.13
CA VAL A 260 9.19 4.92 19.49
C VAL A 260 7.84 5.64 19.69
N GLU A 261 7.32 6.33 18.67
CA GLU A 261 5.93 6.85 18.66
C GLU A 261 4.92 5.73 18.93
N ALA A 262 4.99 4.62 18.17
CA ALA A 262 4.06 3.50 18.31
C ALA A 262 4.17 2.80 19.68
N LEU A 263 5.36 2.81 20.29
CA LEU A 263 5.57 2.24 21.63
C LEU A 263 4.93 3.11 22.72
N LEU A 264 5.12 4.43 22.65
CA LEU A 264 4.54 5.38 23.60
C LEU A 264 3.01 5.35 23.57
N VAL A 265 2.41 5.30 22.38
CA VAL A 265 0.95 5.26 22.22
C VAL A 265 0.37 3.89 22.61
N GLY A 266 1.19 2.85 22.65
CA GLY A 266 0.76 1.48 22.93
C GLY A 266 0.47 1.14 24.40
N GLY A 267 0.80 2.03 25.34
CA GLY A 267 0.41 1.92 26.77
C GLY A 267 1.07 0.78 27.57
N ASN A 268 2.10 0.12 27.02
CA ASN A 268 2.73 -1.06 27.64
C ASN A 268 4.12 -0.74 28.23
N LEU A 269 4.46 0.53 28.39
CA LEU A 269 5.77 0.98 28.89
C LEU A 269 5.71 1.31 30.38
N THR A 270 6.80 1.04 31.10
CA THR A 270 6.96 1.58 32.47
C THR A 270 7.20 3.09 32.42
N PRO A 271 6.96 3.84 33.52
CA PRO A 271 7.23 5.28 33.55
C PRO A 271 8.66 5.65 33.16
N GLU A 272 9.65 4.84 33.55
CA GLU A 272 11.06 5.04 33.18
C GLU A 272 11.28 4.84 31.67
N GLN A 273 10.63 3.85 31.08
CA GLN A 273 10.68 3.61 29.63
C GLN A 273 9.97 4.71 28.85
N VAL A 274 8.84 5.24 29.35
CA VAL A 274 8.17 6.39 28.76
C VAL A 274 9.10 7.62 28.76
N ALA A 275 9.77 7.90 29.89
CA ALA A 275 10.70 9.02 29.99
C ALA A 275 11.85 8.89 28.98
N ALA A 276 12.47 7.72 28.89
CA ALA A 276 13.57 7.45 27.96
C ALA A 276 13.13 7.50 26.49
N ALA A 277 11.94 6.98 26.18
CA ALA A 277 11.35 7.05 24.84
C ALA A 277 11.07 8.51 24.42
N TRP A 278 10.50 9.30 25.32
CA TRP A 278 10.25 10.70 25.06
C TRP A 278 11.54 11.50 24.83
N GLU A 279 12.59 11.22 25.60
CA GLU A 279 13.89 11.87 25.44
C GLU A 279 14.49 11.62 24.04
N LEU A 280 14.36 10.39 23.51
CA LEU A 280 14.82 10.09 22.14
C LEU A 280 14.07 10.90 21.09
N LEU A 281 12.74 10.97 21.20
CA LEU A 281 11.91 11.73 20.26
C LEU A 281 12.20 13.22 20.35
N ALA A 282 12.30 13.77 21.57
CA ALA A 282 12.55 15.19 21.79
C ALA A 282 13.93 15.64 21.30
N ASN A 283 14.93 14.75 21.36
CA ASN A 283 16.28 15.03 20.86
C ASN A 283 16.47 14.74 19.37
N ASN A 284 15.46 14.20 18.69
CA ASN A 284 15.54 13.90 17.26
C ASN A 284 15.06 15.11 16.42
N PRO A 285 15.93 15.75 15.62
CA PRO A 285 15.58 16.97 14.87
C PRO A 285 14.52 16.73 13.78
N ASN A 286 14.27 15.46 13.40
CA ASN A 286 13.27 15.10 12.40
C ASN A 286 11.88 14.83 13.01
N VAL A 287 11.74 14.95 14.34
CA VAL A 287 10.48 14.71 15.04
C VAL A 287 9.89 16.03 15.50
N ASP A 288 8.70 16.34 15.00
CA ASP A 288 7.88 17.43 15.53
C ASP A 288 7.11 16.92 16.75
N THR A 289 7.68 17.15 17.93
CA THR A 289 7.07 16.74 19.20
C THR A 289 5.77 17.50 19.51
N ASP A 290 5.59 18.73 19.01
CA ASP A 290 4.34 19.46 19.18
C ASP A 290 3.21 18.81 18.37
N ALA A 291 3.49 18.49 17.11
CA ALA A 291 2.55 17.77 16.26
C ALA A 291 2.16 16.41 16.86
N LEU A 292 3.12 15.71 17.46
CA LEU A 292 2.89 14.43 18.12
C LEU A 292 1.99 14.57 19.37
N LEU A 293 2.28 15.53 20.25
CA LEU A 293 1.47 15.81 21.44
C LEU A 293 0.05 16.23 21.08
N ARG A 294 -0.12 16.98 19.99
CA ARG A 294 -1.42 17.37 19.49
C ARG A 294 -2.21 16.17 18.94
N LYS A 295 -1.54 15.31 18.16
CA LYS A 295 -2.15 14.14 17.53
C LYS A 295 -2.66 13.11 18.55
N TYR A 296 -1.92 12.91 19.65
CA TYR A 296 -2.25 11.94 20.69
C TYR A 296 -2.45 12.59 22.07
N ALA A 297 -3.07 13.77 22.10
CA ALA A 297 -3.27 14.55 23.32
C ALA A 297 -3.97 13.76 24.44
N ASP A 298 -4.93 12.91 24.09
CA ASP A 298 -5.65 12.04 25.04
C ASP A 298 -4.73 11.02 25.74
N VAL A 299 -3.74 10.49 25.01
CA VAL A 299 -2.80 9.50 25.55
C VAL A 299 -1.71 10.21 26.35
N PHE A 300 -1.06 11.22 25.76
CA PHE A 300 0.08 11.89 26.41
C PHE A 300 -0.33 12.73 27.63
N GLY A 301 -1.55 13.23 27.70
CA GLY A 301 -2.04 13.99 28.85
C GLY A 301 -2.06 13.18 30.16
N SER A 302 -2.26 11.86 30.06
CA SER A 302 -2.34 10.92 31.18
C SER A 302 -1.16 9.95 31.27
N LEU A 303 -0.20 10.01 30.33
CA LEU A 303 0.90 9.05 30.27
C LEU A 303 1.91 9.27 31.40
N ASP A 304 1.97 8.33 32.33
CA ASP A 304 2.93 8.34 33.43
C ASP A 304 4.36 8.14 32.93
N GLY A 305 5.31 8.91 33.48
CA GLY A 305 6.71 8.96 33.02
C GLY A 305 7.01 10.04 31.98
N LEU A 306 6.00 10.65 31.36
CA LEU A 306 6.20 11.76 30.43
C LEU A 306 6.61 13.05 31.19
N PRO A 307 7.55 13.87 30.68
CA PRO A 307 7.92 15.13 31.33
C PRO A 307 6.71 16.05 31.56
N ALA A 308 6.69 16.71 32.72
CA ALA A 308 5.55 17.52 33.14
C ALA A 308 5.16 18.59 32.10
N ALA A 309 6.13 19.24 31.46
CA ALA A 309 5.88 20.22 30.41
C ALA A 309 5.14 19.62 29.20
N ALA A 310 5.55 18.44 28.74
CA ALA A 310 4.91 17.74 27.63
C ALA A 310 3.49 17.28 27.99
N ARG A 311 3.28 16.76 29.22
CA ARG A 311 1.94 16.41 29.73
C ARG A 311 1.02 17.62 29.80
N VAL A 312 1.52 18.75 30.28
CA VAL A 312 0.75 20.01 30.35
C VAL A 312 0.36 20.46 28.94
N GLN A 313 1.29 20.43 27.99
CA GLN A 313 1.05 20.81 26.60
C GLN A 313 0.02 19.89 25.90
N ALA A 314 0.12 18.56 26.09
CA ALA A 314 -0.91 17.62 25.61
C ALA A 314 -2.29 17.94 26.22
N ASN A 315 -2.34 18.19 27.53
CA ASN A 315 -3.60 18.55 28.20
C ASN A 315 -4.15 19.91 27.72
N GLN A 316 -3.31 20.87 27.33
CA GLN A 316 -3.74 22.11 26.70
C GLN A 316 -4.44 21.87 25.36
N TYR A 317 -3.94 20.93 24.54
CA TYR A 317 -4.61 20.52 23.29
C TYR A 317 -5.94 19.82 23.53
N ARG A 318 -6.05 19.03 24.60
CA ARG A 318 -7.24 18.26 24.96
C ARG A 318 -8.34 19.12 25.61
N ALA A 319 -7.95 20.14 26.37
CA ALA A 319 -8.87 20.92 27.23
C ALA A 319 -10.08 21.54 26.50
N PRO A 320 -9.96 22.14 25.29
CA PRO A 320 -11.12 22.69 24.59
C PRO A 320 -12.17 21.65 24.23
N GLY A 321 -11.74 20.42 23.90
CA GLY A 321 -12.66 19.31 23.60
C GLY A 321 -13.38 18.81 24.84
N LEU A 322 -12.65 18.66 25.95
CA LEU A 322 -13.23 18.28 27.23
C LEU A 322 -14.22 19.33 27.75
N LEU A 323 -13.89 20.61 27.62
CA LEU A 323 -14.80 21.69 28.02
C LEU A 323 -16.11 21.63 27.24
N LYS A 324 -16.04 21.46 25.90
CA LYS A 324 -17.25 21.29 25.07
C LYS A 324 -18.06 20.06 25.46
N ALA A 325 -17.41 18.95 25.80
CA ALA A 325 -18.09 17.74 26.25
C ALA A 325 -18.83 17.98 27.58
N VAL A 326 -18.16 18.61 28.56
CA VAL A 326 -18.76 18.97 29.86
C VAL A 326 -19.90 19.98 29.68
N GLU A 327 -19.76 20.96 28.80
CA GLU A 327 -20.82 21.93 28.48
C GLU A 327 -22.04 21.23 27.86
N ALA A 328 -21.82 20.26 26.97
CA ALA A 328 -22.90 19.47 26.38
C ALA A 328 -23.60 18.57 27.42
N GLU A 329 -22.84 17.91 28.31
CA GLU A 329 -23.39 17.12 29.41
C GLU A 329 -24.18 17.99 30.39
N LEU A 330 -23.67 19.18 30.73
CA LEU A 330 -24.36 20.14 31.58
C LEU A 330 -25.65 20.65 30.92
N ALA A 331 -25.64 20.91 29.62
CA ALA A 331 -26.84 21.30 28.87
C ALA A 331 -27.89 20.18 28.88
N ALA A 332 -27.48 18.93 28.67
CA ALA A 332 -28.36 17.77 28.75
C ALA A 332 -28.94 17.57 30.17
N ALA A 333 -28.11 17.71 31.21
CA ALA A 333 -28.54 17.60 32.60
C ALA A 333 -29.51 18.73 33.00
N ARG A 334 -29.30 19.96 32.51
CA ARG A 334 -30.19 21.11 32.75
C ARG A 334 -31.56 20.98 32.08
N LEU A 335 -31.64 20.28 30.95
CA LEU A 335 -32.92 19.94 30.32
C LEU A 335 -33.69 18.90 31.16
N GLY A 336 -32.99 18.10 31.97
CA GLY A 336 -33.57 17.09 32.86
C GLY A 336 -34.19 15.90 32.10
N PRO A 337 -34.29 14.71 32.73
CA PRO A 337 -34.96 13.56 32.11
C PRO A 337 -36.44 13.86 31.74
N GLY A 338 -37.04 14.87 32.39
CA GLY A 338 -38.43 15.25 32.21
C GLY A 338 -38.76 16.13 30.98
N LEU A 339 -37.81 16.67 30.22
CA LEU A 339 -38.15 17.39 28.97
C LEU A 339 -38.27 16.46 27.76
N ASN A 340 -37.51 15.36 27.72
CA ASN A 340 -37.65 14.38 26.64
C ASN A 340 -38.99 13.63 26.77
N ASP A 341 -39.41 13.33 28.01
CA ASP A 341 -40.75 12.78 28.30
C ASP A 341 -41.88 13.79 28.05
N ARG A 342 -41.64 15.10 28.24
CA ARG A 342 -42.61 16.16 27.92
C ARG A 342 -42.70 16.46 26.42
N LEU A 343 -41.61 16.29 25.66
CA LEU A 343 -41.65 16.36 24.19
C LEU A 343 -42.36 15.14 23.60
N HIS A 344 -42.18 13.94 24.16
CA HIS A 344 -42.99 12.77 23.82
C HIS A 344 -44.48 12.96 24.17
N TRP A 345 -44.79 13.60 25.31
CA TRP A 345 -46.18 13.92 25.68
C TRP A 345 -46.78 15.04 24.83
N TRP A 346 -45.98 16.01 24.37
CA TRP A 346 -46.44 17.08 23.49
C TRP A 346 -46.65 16.58 22.04
N CYS A 347 -45.78 15.71 21.53
CA CYS A 347 -46.01 15.04 20.24
C CYS A 347 -47.22 14.10 20.26
N HIS A 348 -47.49 13.38 21.37
CA HIS A 348 -48.71 12.57 21.49
C HIS A 348 -49.99 13.42 21.69
N SER A 349 -49.91 14.59 22.33
CA SER A 349 -51.07 15.47 22.55
C SER A 349 -51.47 16.27 21.30
N VAL A 350 -50.51 16.62 20.43
CA VAL A 350 -50.78 17.29 19.14
C VAL A 350 -51.35 16.29 18.10
N VAL A 351 -51.10 14.99 18.24
CA VAL A 351 -51.76 13.94 17.40
C VAL A 351 -53.19 13.62 17.89
N ALA A 352 -53.54 13.91 19.14
CA ALA A 352 -54.86 13.59 19.73
C ALA A 352 -55.92 14.70 19.60
N THR A 353 -55.55 15.90 19.12
CA THR A 353 -56.52 16.96 18.80
C THR A 353 -56.33 17.40 17.34
N GLY A 354 -56.94 16.65 16.43
CA GLY A 354 -56.81 16.84 14.99
C GLY A 354 -57.14 18.26 14.52
N ARG A 355 -56.09 19.03 14.22
CA ARG A 355 -56.05 20.06 13.16
C ARG A 355 -54.65 20.07 12.56
N GLY A 356 -54.59 20.00 11.22
CA GLY A 356 -53.41 19.67 10.43
C GLY A 356 -52.22 20.60 10.66
N VAL A 357 -51.04 19.99 10.76
CA VAL A 357 -49.75 20.66 10.82
C VAL A 357 -49.26 20.92 9.40
N ALA A 358 -49.27 22.19 8.99
CA ALA A 358 -48.36 22.71 7.99
C ALA A 358 -47.16 23.31 8.73
N ASP A 359 -45.98 22.78 8.41
CA ASP A 359 -44.74 23.52 8.17
C ASP A 359 -44.30 24.57 9.21
N VAL A 360 -43.35 24.22 10.11
CA VAL A 360 -42.39 25.21 10.65
C VAL A 360 -41.04 24.56 10.92
N SER A 361 -40.07 24.97 10.11
CA SER A 361 -38.63 24.77 10.23
C SER A 361 -38.09 25.59 11.42
N ALA A 362 -37.36 24.95 12.34
CA ALA A 362 -36.74 25.62 13.46
C ALA A 362 -35.45 26.34 13.02
N THR A 363 -35.58 27.63 12.69
CA THR A 363 -34.45 28.56 12.62
C THR A 363 -34.14 29.10 14.01
N ALA A 364 -32.86 29.12 14.37
CA ALA A 364 -32.34 29.59 15.64
C ALA A 364 -32.29 31.14 15.73
N VAL A 365 -32.14 31.61 16.99
CA VAL A 365 -31.60 32.91 17.44
C VAL A 365 -32.58 34.10 17.56
N ASN A 366 -32.89 34.54 18.79
CA ASN A 366 -32.24 35.73 19.40
C ASN A 366 -32.70 36.00 20.84
N VAL A 367 -31.75 36.15 21.77
CA VAL A 367 -31.96 36.74 23.10
C VAL A 367 -31.39 38.16 23.05
N SER A 368 -32.24 39.17 23.09
CA SER A 368 -31.84 40.57 23.25
C SER A 368 -32.25 41.08 24.63
N GLY A 369 -31.27 41.38 25.47
CA GLY A 369 -31.46 42.16 26.69
C GLY A 369 -31.66 43.65 26.38
N GLN A 370 -32.62 44.27 27.05
CA GLN A 370 -32.64 45.72 27.26
C GLN A 370 -33.13 46.01 28.69
N GLY A 371 -32.20 46.42 29.55
CA GLY A 371 -32.52 47.15 30.76
C GLY A 371 -32.79 48.62 30.43
N ARG A 372 -33.81 49.20 31.06
CA ARG A 372 -33.99 50.66 31.17
C ARG A 372 -34.32 51.00 32.61
N GLU A 373 -33.41 51.70 33.26
CA GLU A 373 -33.67 52.53 34.42
C GLU A 373 -34.15 53.92 33.96
N ARG A 374 -35.17 54.47 34.64
CA ARG A 374 -35.18 55.78 35.34
C ARG A 374 -36.62 56.20 35.66
N GLY A 375 -36.85 56.56 36.93
CA GLY A 375 -38.05 57.24 37.41
C GLY A 375 -37.93 57.58 38.90
N TRP A 376 -37.74 58.86 39.19
CA TRP A 376 -37.44 59.46 40.49
C TRP A 376 -38.67 59.54 41.43
N ALA A 377 -38.48 59.42 42.75
CA ALA A 377 -39.14 60.25 43.76
C ALA A 377 -38.49 60.09 45.15
N GLN A 378 -38.25 61.23 45.80
CA GLN A 378 -37.75 61.42 47.16
C GLN A 378 -38.78 61.03 48.23
N ALA A 379 -38.32 60.59 49.40
CA ALA A 379 -38.84 61.05 50.70
C ALA A 379 -37.88 60.65 51.84
N TRP A 380 -37.37 61.66 52.55
CA TRP A 380 -36.90 61.58 53.93
C TRP A 380 -38.11 61.75 54.86
N VAL A 381 -38.33 60.85 55.83
CA VAL A 381 -38.79 61.15 57.20
C VAL A 381 -38.36 59.97 58.09
N GLU A 382 -37.56 60.30 59.11
CA GLU A 382 -37.20 59.61 60.36
C GLU A 382 -36.75 58.14 60.36
#